data_AF-A0A975YH44-F1
#
_entry.id   AF-A0A975YH44-F1
#
_cell.length_a   1.000
_cell.length_b   1.000
_cell.length_c   1.000
_cell.angle_alpha   90.00
_cell.angle_beta   90.00
_cell.angle_gamma   90.00
#
_symmetry.space_group_name_H-M   'P 1'
#
loop_
_entity.id
_entity.type
_entity.pdbx_description
1 polymer ?
#
loop_
_entity_poly.entity_id
_entity_poly.type
_entity_poly.pdbx_seq_one_letter_code
_entity_poly.pdbx_strand_id
1 'polypeptide(L)'
;MKQDAILFNDPEAWIDQTFDVPAVRNGGILRTSLKAVEAGAGMARFKAEVNRRQFRALENNGHIIVFCNLKPVEILASGPGNAIR
;
A
#
# COMPACT_ATOMS: atom_id res chain seq x y z
N MET A 1 -6.19 2.88 -15.28
CA MET A 1 -6.75 3.34 -13.99
C MET A 1 -6.19 4.73 -13.76
N LYS A 2 -6.95 5.77 -14.13
CA LYS A 2 -6.51 7.16 -13.97
C LYS A 2 -6.42 7.44 -12.47
N GLN A 3 -5.24 7.82 -12.01
CA GLN A 3 -5.04 8.41 -10.70
C GLN A 3 -5.63 9.82 -10.78
N ASP A 4 -6.95 9.93 -10.66
CA ASP A 4 -7.58 11.23 -10.46
C ASP A 4 -7.10 11.75 -9.11
N ALA A 5 -6.66 13.02 -9.11
CA ALA A 5 -5.73 13.58 -8.16
C ALA A 5 -6.20 13.41 -6.70
N ILE A 6 -5.58 12.48 -5.98
CA ILE A 6 -5.71 12.40 -4.53
C ILE A 6 -5.19 13.72 -3.97
N LEU A 7 -5.99 14.38 -3.12
CA LEU A 7 -5.63 15.64 -2.51
C LEU A 7 -4.43 15.44 -1.57
N PHE A 8 -3.22 15.73 -2.07
CA PHE A 8 -1.98 15.61 -1.28
C PHE A 8 -1.89 16.61 -0.12
N ASN A 9 -2.76 17.62 -0.07
CA ASN A 9 -2.77 18.65 0.98
C ASN A 9 -3.62 18.27 2.22
N ASP A 10 -4.30 17.13 2.20
CA ASP A 10 -5.06 16.60 3.33
C ASP A 10 -4.70 15.13 3.59
N PRO A 11 -3.81 14.86 4.56
CA PRO A 11 -3.38 13.51 4.90
C PRO A 11 -4.49 12.52 5.26
N GLU A 12 -5.57 12.97 5.90
CA GLU A 12 -6.70 12.07 6.24
C GLU A 12 -7.50 11.75 4.99
N ALA A 13 -7.87 12.76 4.21
CA ALA A 13 -8.60 12.55 2.96
C ALA A 13 -7.80 11.68 1.98
N TRP A 14 -6.47 11.84 1.95
CA TRP A 14 -5.60 10.99 1.14
C TRP A 14 -5.70 9.52 1.55
N ILE A 15 -5.65 9.24 2.85
CA ILE A 15 -5.78 7.89 3.39
C ILE A 15 -7.15 7.31 3.04
N ASP A 16 -8.22 8.03 3.33
CA ASP A 16 -9.59 7.57 3.08
C ASP A 16 -9.80 7.23 1.61
N GLN A 17 -9.42 8.11 0.70
CA GLN A 17 -9.54 7.87 -0.74
C GLN A 17 -8.67 6.70 -1.22
N THR A 18 -7.45 6.57 -0.69
CA THR A 18 -6.53 5.49 -1.04
C THR A 18 -7.10 4.11 -0.69
N PHE A 19 -7.78 4.01 0.46
CA PHE A 19 -8.36 2.75 0.93
C PHE A 19 -9.85 2.57 0.61
N ASP A 20 -10.50 3.55 -0.01
CA ASP A 20 -11.90 3.48 -0.44
C ASP A 20 -12.08 3.16 -1.94
N VAL A 21 -11.09 2.58 -2.60
CA VAL A 21 -11.25 2.11 -3.98
C VAL A 21 -11.86 0.70 -4.04
N PRO A 22 -12.67 0.35 -5.07
CA PRO A 22 -13.32 -0.97 -5.16
C PRO A 22 -12.36 -2.15 -5.03
N ALA A 23 -11.14 -2.04 -5.59
CA ALA A 23 -10.13 -3.08 -5.49
C ALA A 23 -9.71 -3.35 -4.04
N VAL A 24 -9.60 -2.31 -3.20
CA VAL A 24 -9.27 -2.44 -1.78
C VAL A 24 -10.45 -3.03 -1.01
N ARG A 25 -11.66 -2.51 -1.26
CA ARG A 25 -12.89 -2.99 -0.59
C ARG A 25 -13.18 -4.47 -0.83
N ASN A 26 -12.82 -4.97 -2.02
CA ASN A 26 -13.07 -6.37 -2.42
C ASN A 26 -11.91 -7.33 -2.08
N GLY A 27 -10.97 -6.93 -1.23
CA GLY A 27 -9.89 -7.81 -0.80
C GLY A 27 -8.69 -7.91 -1.77
N GLY A 28 -8.59 -7.00 -2.74
CA GLY A 28 -7.57 -6.99 -3.78
C GLY A 28 -6.23 -6.41 -3.32
N ILE A 29 -5.56 -5.73 -4.25
CA ILE A 29 -4.21 -5.18 -4.04
C ILE A 29 -4.23 -3.66 -4.25
N LEU A 30 -3.69 -2.93 -3.29
CA LEU A 30 -3.30 -1.53 -3.47
C LEU A 30 -1.82 -1.47 -3.87
N ARG A 31 -1.51 -0.76 -4.95
CA ARG A 31 -0.15 -0.45 -5.37
C ARG A 31 0.07 1.06 -5.33
N THR A 32 1.07 1.51 -4.60
CA THR A 32 1.47 2.92 -4.50
C THR A 32 2.99 3.07 -4.49
N SER A 33 3.51 4.28 -4.61
CA SER A 33 4.96 4.56 -4.46
C SER A 33 5.26 5.11 -3.08
N LEU A 34 6.49 4.90 -2.59
CA LEU A 34 6.98 5.52 -1.36
C LEU A 34 6.80 7.05 -1.42
N LYS A 35 7.17 7.66 -2.55
CA LYS A 35 7.04 9.11 -2.75
C LYS A 35 5.59 9.59 -2.63
N ALA A 36 4.63 8.85 -3.17
CA ALA A 36 3.22 9.22 -3.07
C ALA A 36 2.70 9.08 -1.63
N VAL A 37 3.11 8.04 -0.91
CA VAL A 37 2.76 7.85 0.51
C VAL A 37 3.35 8.96 1.36
N GLU A 38 4.64 9.26 1.21
CA GLU A 38 5.30 10.33 1.97
C GLU A 38 4.70 11.71 1.68
N ALA A 39 4.41 12.01 0.42
CA ALA A 39 3.79 13.28 0.04
C ALA A 39 2.31 13.39 0.42
N GLY A 40 1.60 12.27 0.49
CA GLY A 40 0.15 12.27 0.75
C GLY A 40 -0.20 12.27 2.23
N ALA A 41 0.28 11.26 2.97
CA ALA A 41 -0.12 11.04 4.35
C ALA A 41 1.04 10.85 5.33
N GLY A 42 2.26 10.68 4.81
CA GLY A 42 3.43 10.26 5.58
C GLY A 42 3.41 8.77 5.90
N MET A 43 4.60 8.16 5.96
CA MET A 43 4.73 6.72 6.17
C MET A 43 4.13 6.22 7.49
N ALA A 44 4.25 7.00 8.56
CA ALA A 44 3.76 6.61 9.88
C ALA A 44 2.23 6.40 9.88
N ARG A 45 1.49 7.34 9.29
CA ARG A 45 0.03 7.28 9.19
C ARG A 45 -0.43 6.17 8.27
N PHE A 46 0.25 6.01 7.13
CA PHE A 46 -0.02 4.91 6.20
C PHE A 46 0.15 3.54 6.87
N LYS A 47 1.26 3.32 7.59
CA LYS A 47 1.49 2.07 8.35
C LYS A 47 0.44 1.85 9.44
N ALA A 48 0.07 2.90 10.16
CA ALA A 48 -0.98 2.82 11.18
C ALA A 48 -2.31 2.36 10.57
N GLU A 49 -2.69 2.89 9.41
CA GLU A 49 -3.91 2.48 8.72
C GLU A 49 -3.87 1.05 8.18
N VAL A 50 -2.73 0.64 7.58
CA VAL A 50 -2.51 -0.76 7.16
C VAL A 50 -2.68 -1.71 8.35
N ASN A 51 -2.10 -1.37 9.51
CA ASN A 51 -2.20 -2.16 10.73
C ASN A 51 -3.62 -2.18 11.28
N ARG A 52 -4.32 -1.04 11.31
CA ARG A 52 -5.71 -0.92 11.77
C ARG A 52 -6.66 -1.81 10.96
N ARG A 53 -6.41 -1.93 9.66
CA ARG A 53 -7.18 -2.80 8.75
C ARG A 53 -6.71 -4.26 8.75
N GLN A 54 -5.67 -4.58 9.52
CA GLN A 54 -5.04 -5.91 9.57
C GLN A 54 -4.54 -6.41 8.19
N PHE A 55 -4.15 -5.47 7.33
CA PHE A 55 -3.58 -5.76 6.01
C PHE A 55 -2.08 -6.02 6.10
N ARG A 56 -1.47 -6.47 5.00
CA ARG A 56 -0.02 -6.61 4.89
C ARG A 56 0.53 -5.76 3.75
N ALA A 57 1.52 -4.93 4.06
CA ALA A 57 2.24 -4.10 3.11
C ALA A 57 3.67 -4.59 2.92
N LEU A 58 4.13 -4.65 1.67
CA LEU A 58 5.51 -4.97 1.30
C LEU A 58 6.10 -3.80 0.51
N GLU A 59 7.32 -3.42 0.84
CA GLU A 59 8.08 -2.43 0.08
C GLU A 59 9.11 -3.15 -0.80
N ASN A 60 9.20 -2.74 -2.07
CA ASN A 60 10.30 -3.13 -2.95
C ASN A 60 10.55 -2.04 -3.99
N ASN A 61 11.82 -1.64 -4.15
CA ASN A 61 12.28 -0.69 -5.17
C ASN A 61 11.43 0.60 -5.25
N GLY A 62 11.14 1.23 -4.10
CA GLY A 62 10.36 2.46 -4.06
C GLY A 62 8.85 2.30 -4.25
N HIS A 63 8.36 1.07 -4.37
CA HIS A 63 6.95 0.74 -4.45
C HIS A 63 6.46 0.05 -3.19
N ILE A 64 5.20 0.30 -2.84
CA ILE A 64 4.49 -0.42 -1.78
C ILE A 64 3.36 -1.20 -2.43
N ILE A 65 3.27 -2.48 -2.09
CA ILE A 65 2.17 -3.38 -2.42
C ILE A 65 1.46 -3.72 -1.12
N VAL A 66 0.17 -3.42 -1.01
CA VAL A 66 -0.67 -3.78 0.13
C VAL A 66 -1.67 -4.85 -0.30
N PHE A 67 -1.66 -5.99 0.38
CA PHE A 67 -2.68 -7.02 0.28
C PHE A 67 -3.84 -6.64 1.21
N CYS A 68 -4.96 -6.24 0.62
CA CYS A 68 -6.10 -5.68 1.33
C CYS A 68 -7.05 -6.74 1.89
N ASN A 69 -6.48 -7.83 2.44
CA ASN A 69 -7.21 -8.94 3.01
C ASN A 69 -6.38 -9.62 4.12
N LEU A 70 -6.97 -10.61 4.80
CA LEU A 70 -6.35 -11.31 5.94
C LEU A 70 -5.64 -12.62 5.56
N LYS A 71 -5.70 -13.06 4.30
CA LYS A 71 -5.03 -14.31 3.85
C LYS A 71 -3.52 -14.15 3.95
N PRO A 72 -2.68 -15.18 4.17
CA PRO A 72 -1.22 -15.07 4.22
C PRO A 72 -0.58 -14.66 2.87
N VAL A 73 0.68 -14.20 2.90
CA VAL A 73 1.49 -13.97 1.68
C VAL A 73 2.46 -15.13 1.56
N GLU A 74 2.47 -15.76 0.40
CA GLU A 74 3.39 -16.83 0.04
C GLU A 74 4.31 -16.36 -1.08
N ILE A 75 5.62 -16.59 -0.92
CA ILE A 75 6.60 -16.37 -1.98
C ILE A 75 6.61 -17.63 -2.84
N LEU A 76 5.95 -17.58 -4.00
CA LEU A 76 5.84 -18.75 -4.89
C LEU A 76 7.15 -19.09 -5.61
N ALA A 77 8.00 -18.08 -5.84
CA ALA A 77 9.32 -18.24 -6.43
C ALA A 77 10.24 -17.11 -5.97
N SER A 78 11.47 -17.47 -5.63
CA SER A 78 12.58 -16.52 -5.48
C SER A 78 13.48 -16.76 -6.69
N GLY A 79 13.66 -15.76 -7.56
CA GLY A 79 14.63 -15.86 -8.66
C GLY A 79 16.03 -16.23 -8.15
N PRO A 80 17.03 -16.50 -9.02
CA PRO A 80 18.39 -16.79 -8.59
C PRO A 80 18.83 -15.71 -7.60
N GLY A 81 18.90 -16.11 -6.33
CA GLY A 81 18.71 -15.17 -5.22
C GLY A 81 19.82 -14.14 -5.17
N ASN A 82 19.46 -12.87 -4.98
CA ASN A 82 20.34 -11.99 -4.22
C ASN A 82 20.03 -12.25 -2.74
N ALA A 83 20.60 -13.33 -2.21
CA ALA A 83 20.52 -13.70 -0.81
C ALA A 83 21.40 -12.76 0.03
N ILE A 84 21.10 -11.45 0.04
CA ILE A 84 21.69 -10.49 0.97
C ILE A 84 20.64 -9.42 1.28
N ARG A 85 19.82 -9.69 2.30
CA ARG A 85 19.35 -8.68 3.25
C ARG A 85 19.33 -9.31 4.64
#